data_AF-A0A947FEX5-F1
#
_entry.id   AF-A0A947FEX5-F1
#
_cell.length_a   1.000
_cell.length_b   1.000
_cell.length_c   1.000
_cell.angle_alpha   90.00
_cell.angle_beta   90.00
_cell.angle_gamma   90.00
#
_symmetry.space_group_name_H-M   'P 1'
#
loop_
_entity.id
_entity.type
_entity.pdbx_description
1 polymer ?
#
loop_
_entity_poly.entity_id
_entity_poly.type
_entity_poly.pdbx_seq_one_letter_code
_entity_poly.pdbx_strand_id
1 'polypeptide(L)' 'VRSIVGSLELVGSGSWQPDDIDTALKARERAACGPVAPPDGLFLMDVTYEAGVF' A
#
# COMPACT_ATOMS: atom_id res chain seq x y z
N VAL A 1 -1.50 0.54 4.17
CA VAL A 1 -0.87 1.67 3.44
C VAL A 1 0.61 1.44 3.16
N ARG A 2 1.51 1.48 4.14
CA ARG A 2 2.97 1.35 3.92
C ARG A 2 3.41 0.07 3.18
N SER A 3 2.69 -1.04 3.37
CA SER A 3 2.91 -2.29 2.61
C SER A 3 2.50 -2.20 1.14
N ILE A 4 1.45 -1.44 0.85
CA ILE A 4 0.98 -1.18 -0.52
C ILE A 4 2.01 -0.30 -1.22
N VAL A 5 2.44 0.79 -0.55
CA VAL A 5 3.44 1.72 -1.07
C VAL A 5 4.75 1.01 -1.41
N GLY A 6 5.27 0.16 -0.52
CA GLY A 6 6.50 -0.57 -0.80
C GLY A 6 6.36 -1.64 -1.89
N SER A 7 5.16 -2.21 -2.09
CA SER A 7 4.90 -3.10 -3.23
C SER A 7 4.87 -2.31 -4.56
N LEU A 8 4.28 -1.12 -4.56
CA LEU A 8 4.25 -0.24 -5.73
C LEU A 8 5.63 0.33 -6.07
N GLU A 9 6.50 0.53 -5.08
CA GLU A 9 7.89 0.93 -5.31
C GLU A 9 8.66 -0.15 -6.09
N LEU A 10 8.44 -1.44 -5.80
CA LEU A 10 9.00 -2.54 -6.59
C LEU A 10 8.54 -2.51 -8.05
N VAL A 11 7.29 -2.10 -8.31
CA VAL A 11 6.79 -1.91 -9.68
C VAL A 11 7.45 -0.69 -10.34
N GLY A 12 7.54 0.42 -9.61
CA GLY A 12 8.17 1.66 -10.10
C GLY A 12 9.66 1.51 -10.40
N SER A 13 10.37 0.65 -9.67
CA SER A 13 11.77 0.30 -9.91
C SER A 13 11.96 -0.75 -11.00
N GLY A 14 10.88 -1.35 -11.51
CA GLY A 14 10.90 -2.42 -12.51
C GLY A 14 11.26 -3.81 -11.96
N SER A 15 11.37 -3.95 -10.63
CA SER A 15 11.62 -5.23 -9.96
C SER A 15 10.41 -6.17 -10.04
N TRP A 16 9.20 -5.60 -10.02
CA TRP A 16 7.92 -6.30 -10.21
C TRP A 16 7.21 -5.77 -11.46
N GLN A 17 6.42 -6.63 -12.09
CA GLN A 17 5.43 -6.24 -13.08
C GLN A 17 4.13 -5.77 -12.39
N PRO A 18 3.30 -4.95 -13.06
CA PRO A 18 2.01 -4.56 -12.51
C PRO A 18 1.11 -5.74 -12.09
N ASP A 19 1.17 -6.86 -12.81
CA ASP A 19 0.38 -8.07 -12.53
C ASP A 19 0.81 -8.78 -11.23
N ASP A 20 2.04 -8.55 -10.75
CA ASP A 20 2.51 -9.13 -9.48
C ASP A 20 1.74 -8.54 -8.28
N ILE A 21 1.23 -7.31 -8.41
CA ILE A 21 0.37 -6.68 -7.37
C ILE A 21 -0.95 -7.44 -7.23
N ASP A 22 -1.56 -7.83 -8.34
CA ASP A 22 -2.81 -8.61 -8.31
C ASP A 22 -2.57 -10.01 -7.71
N THR A 23 -1.45 -10.64 -8.06
CA THR A 23 -1.01 -11.91 -7.46
C THR A 23 -0.84 -11.79 -5.95
N ALA A 24 -0.13 -10.75 -5.48
CA ALA A 24 0.08 -10.50 -4.05
C ALA A 24 -1.24 -10.22 -3.29
N LEU A 25 -2.17 -9.48 -3.89
CA LEU A 25 -3.48 -9.21 -3.31
C LEU A 25 -4.32 -10.49 -3.18
N LYS A 26 -4.32 -11.34 -4.22
CA LYS A 26 -5.05 -12.61 -4.25
C LYS A 26 -4.53 -13.60 -3.22
N ALA A 27 -3.22 -13.58 -2.92
CA ALA A 27 -2.62 -14.42 -1.90
C ALA A 27 -3.19 -14.17 -0.49
N ARG A 28 -3.74 -12.97 -0.22
CA ARG A 28 -4.25 -12.56 1.10
C ARG A 28 -3.26 -12.78 2.24
N GLU A 29 -1.98 -12.75 1.92
CA GLU A 29 -0.88 -13.06 2.83
C GLU A 29 0.05 -11.86 2.93
N ARG A 30 0.40 -11.48 4.16
CA ARG A 30 1.21 -10.28 4.39
C ARG A 30 2.66 -10.44 3.91
N ALA A 31 3.18 -11.66 3.90
CA ALA A 31 4.49 -11.99 3.37
C ALA A 31 4.56 -11.87 1.83
N ALA A 32 3.41 -11.89 1.14
CA ALA A 32 3.34 -11.74 -0.31
C ALA A 32 3.43 -10.27 -0.76
N CYS A 33 3.33 -9.30 0.15
CA CYS A 33 3.56 -7.89 -0.17
C CYS A 33 5.06 -7.59 -0.30
N GLY A 34 5.38 -6.52 -1.04
CA GLY A 34 6.71 -5.92 -1.00
C GLY A 34 7.10 -5.41 0.41
N PRO A 35 8.36 -4.99 0.58
CA PRO A 35 8.87 -4.50 1.86
C PRO A 35 8.01 -3.37 2.40
N VAL A 36 7.89 -3.25 3.72
CA VAL A 36 7.09 -2.17 4.32
C VAL A 36 7.84 -0.85 4.15
N ALA A 37 7.25 0.10 3.44
CA ALA A 37 7.84 1.44 3.26
C ALA A 37 8.17 2.10 4.62
N PRO A 38 9.20 2.96 4.74
CA PRO A 38 9.52 3.67 5.97
C PRO A 38 8.34 4.48 6.55
N PRO A 39 8.26 4.69 7.88
CA PRO A 39 7.15 5.41 8.49
C PRO A 39 7.19 6.92 8.23
N ASP A 40 8.38 7.50 8.10
CA ASP A 40 8.60 8.95 8.11
C ASP A 40 8.04 9.67 6.86
N GLY A 41 7.68 8.91 5.82
CA GLY A 41 7.05 9.42 4.60
C GLY A 41 5.52 9.37 4.59
N LEU A 42 4.86 8.86 5.65
CA LEU A 42 3.40 8.73 5.70
C LEU A 42 2.79 9.84 6.57
N PHE A 43 1.85 10.59 5.99
CA PHE A 43 1.10 11.65 6.68
C PHE A 43 -0.41 11.43 6.52
N LEU A 44 -1.16 11.60 7.60
CA LEU A 44 -2.62 11.69 7.56
C LEU A 44 -3.00 13.09 7.10
N MET A 45 -3.68 13.19 5.96
CA MET A 45 -4.00 14.48 5.34
C MET A 45 -5.37 15.03 5.74
N ASP A 46 -6.37 14.17 5.83
CA ASP A 46 -7.74 14.58 6.15
C ASP A 46 -8.50 13.43 6.83
N VAL A 47 -9.54 13.77 7.58
CA VAL A 47 -10.50 12.82 8.16
C VAL A 47 -11.90 13.35 7.91
N THR A 48 -12.64 12.65 7.05
CA THR A 48 -14.02 13.01 6.71
C THR A 48 -15.00 12.33 7.67
N TYR A 49 -15.96 13.09 8.19
CA TYR A 49 -17.09 12.59 8.99
C TYR A 49 -18.40 12.77 8.22
N GLU A 50 -19.38 11.90 8.45
CA GLU A 50 -20.73 12.09 7.93
C GLU A 50 -21.40 13.33 8.55
N ALA A 51 -22.25 13.99 7.77
CA ALA A 51 -23.01 15.14 8.26
C ALA A 51 -24.01 14.70 9.35
N GLY A 52 -24.03 15.40 10.49
CA GLY A 52 -24.98 15.15 11.58
C GLY A 52 -24.45 14.23 12.70
N VAL A 53 -23.16 13.94 12.73
CA VAL A 53 -22.52 13.15 13.81
C VAL A 53 -22.27 14.00 15.09
N PHE A 54 -22.62 15.30 15.07
CA PHE A 54 -22.59 16.21 16.23
C PHE A 54 -23.78 17.18 16.21
#